data_AF-A0A176Z8D1-F1
#
_entry.id   AF-A0A176Z8D1-F1
#
_cell.length_a   1.000
_cell.length_b   1.000
_cell.length_c   1.000
_cell.angle_alpha   90.00
_cell.angle_beta   90.00
_cell.angle_gamma   90.00
#
_symmetry.space_group_name_H-M   'P 1'
#
loop_
_entity.id
_entity.type
_entity.pdbx_description
1 polymer ?
#
loop_
_entity_poly.entity_id
_entity_poly.type
_entity_poly.pdbx_seq_one_letter_code
_entity_poly.pdbx_strand_id
1 'polypeptide(L)'
;MANATNLHLVRVTTDDREHQLWVAAAPREEAVTQVLNAIPEGWTAALLSNRLKPAEVEALNMKAGEVRELTLNRQVPKPRAN
;
A
#
# COMPACT_ATOMS: atom_id res chain seq x y z
N MET A 1 -18.63 -2.51 -17.26
CA MET A 1 -18.86 -2.49 -15.80
C MET A 1 -17.60 -1.95 -15.17
N ALA A 2 -17.70 -0.83 -14.46
CA ALA A 2 -16.52 -0.15 -13.91
C ALA A 2 -15.88 -1.03 -12.85
N ASN A 3 -14.75 -1.67 -13.20
CA ASN A 3 -13.84 -2.22 -12.20
C ASN A 3 -13.22 -1.02 -11.49
N ALA A 4 -13.96 -0.48 -10.51
CA ALA A 4 -13.38 0.38 -9.51
C ALA A 4 -12.25 -0.43 -8.88
N THR A 5 -11.01 -0.12 -9.26
CA THR A 5 -9.81 -0.70 -8.67
C THR A 5 -9.86 -0.35 -7.18
N ASN A 6 -10.46 -1.22 -6.38
CA ASN A 6 -10.60 -1.01 -4.95
C ASN A 6 -9.20 -1.10 -4.36
N LEU A 7 -8.55 0.05 -4.21
CA LEU A 7 -7.29 0.13 -3.50
C LEU A 7 -7.57 0.04 -2.01
N HIS A 8 -7.01 -0.98 -1.39
CA HIS A 8 -7.08 -1.19 0.04
C HIS A 8 -5.74 -0.86 0.68
N LEU A 9 -5.79 -0.04 1.72
CA LEU A 9 -4.63 0.30 2.52
C LEU A 9 -4.40 -0.79 3.56
N VAL A 10 -3.17 -1.27 3.66
CA VAL A 10 -2.75 -2.30 4.61
C VAL A 10 -1.57 -1.76 5.38
N ARG A 11 -1.64 -1.82 6.70
CA ARG A 11 -0.50 -1.56 7.56
C ARG A 11 0.28 -2.85 7.72
N VAL A 12 1.54 -2.85 7.34
CA VAL A 12 2.46 -3.93 7.60
C VAL A 12 3.29 -3.57 8.83
N THR A 13 3.38 -4.48 9.79
CA THR A 13 4.32 -4.40 10.90
C THR A 13 5.45 -5.37 10.60
N THR A 14 6.65 -4.84 10.41
CA THR A 14 7.86 -5.64 10.20
C THR A 14 8.27 -6.32 11.51
N ASP A 15 9.14 -7.33 11.40
CA ASP A 15 9.72 -8.00 12.58
C ASP A 15 10.47 -7.02 13.49
N ASP A 16 11.10 -6.00 12.91
CA ASP A 16 11.79 -4.90 13.62
C ASP A 16 10.83 -3.92 14.33
N ARG A 17 9.53 -4.24 14.39
CA ARG A 17 8.45 -3.42 14.94
C ARG A 17 8.25 -2.10 14.20
N GLU A 18 8.70 -2.00 12.96
CA GLU A 18 8.44 -0.84 12.11
C GLU A 18 7.08 -0.97 11.44
N HIS A 19 6.38 0.16 11.31
CA HIS A 19 5.09 0.20 10.63
C HIS A 19 5.28 0.78 9.23
N GLN A 20 5.04 -0.06 8.22
CA GLN A 20 5.02 0.34 6.83
C GLN A 20 3.58 0.41 6.33
N LEU A 21 3.31 1.37 5.45
CA LEU A 21 2.04 1.44 4.75
C LEU A 21 2.19 0.75 3.40
N TRP A 22 1.25 -0.11 3.10
CA TRP A 22 1.18 -0.86 1.86
C TRP A 22 -0.21 -0.64 1.25
N VAL A 23 -0.28 -0.71 -0.07
CA VAL A 23 -1.53 -0.62 -0.81
C VAL A 23 -1.65 -1.81 -1.73
N ALA A 24 -2.83 -2.42 -1.75
CA ALA A 24 -3.16 -3.53 -2.62
C ALA A 24 -4.35 -3.18 -3.50
N ALA A 25 -4.18 -3.36 -4.81
CA ALA A 25 -5.21 -3.16 -5.81
C ALA A 25 -6.06 -4.43 -6.01
N ALA A 26 -6.57 -4.99 -4.93
CA ALA A 26 -7.34 -6.23 -4.92
C ALA A 26 -8.56 -6.08 -4.02
N PRO A 27 -9.60 -6.93 -4.15
CA PRO A 27 -10.71 -6.95 -3.21
C PRO A 27 -10.22 -7.06 -1.75
N ARG A 28 -10.95 -6.46 -0.81
CA ARG A 28 -10.61 -6.44 0.62
C ARG A 28 -10.09 -7.78 1.17
N GLU A 29 -10.73 -8.86 0.78
CA GLU A 29 -10.46 -10.23 1.24
C GLU A 29 -9.15 -10.78 0.68
N GLU A 30 -8.80 -10.40 -0.55
CA GLU A 30 -7.54 -10.76 -1.20
C GLU A 30 -6.42 -9.77 -0.89
N ALA A 31 -6.74 -8.52 -0.55
CA ALA A 31 -5.77 -7.47 -0.29
C ALA A 31 -4.78 -7.84 0.82
N VAL A 32 -5.27 -8.43 1.91
CA VAL A 32 -4.41 -8.90 3.00
C VAL A 32 -3.53 -10.05 2.53
N THR A 33 -4.11 -11.04 1.86
CA THR A 33 -3.39 -12.21 1.33
C THR A 33 -2.32 -11.82 0.32
N GLN A 34 -2.62 -10.88 -0.57
CA GLN A 34 -1.69 -10.30 -1.55
C GLN A 34 -0.51 -9.61 -0.85
N VAL A 35 -0.78 -8.80 0.17
CA VAL A 35 0.28 -8.16 0.98
C VAL A 35 1.09 -9.19 1.75
N LEU A 36 0.44 -10.18 2.37
CA LEU A 36 1.12 -11.28 3.07
C LEU A 36 2.02 -12.10 2.14
N ASN A 37 1.60 -12.34 0.90
CA ASN A 37 2.43 -13.01 -0.11
C ASN A 37 3.61 -12.16 -0.59
N ALA A 38 3.50 -10.82 -0.50
CA ALA A 38 4.55 -9.90 -0.92
C ALA A 38 5.60 -9.63 0.17
N ILE A 39 5.25 -9.83 1.45
CA ILE A 39 6.14 -9.58 2.59
C ILE A 39 6.79 -10.88 3.11
N PRO A 40 7.93 -10.80 3.80
CA PRO A 40 8.57 -11.95 4.44
C PRO A 40 7.71 -12.61 5.53
N GLU A 41 7.94 -13.90 5.75
CA GLU A 41 7.38 -14.65 6.88
C GLU A 41 7.84 -14.02 8.21
N GLY A 42 6.91 -13.89 9.17
CA GLY A 42 7.14 -13.23 10.46
C GLY A 42 6.63 -11.78 10.52
N TRP A 43 6.28 -11.17 9.38
CA TRP A 43 5.67 -9.85 9.36
C TRP A 43 4.15 -9.93 9.48
N THR A 44 3.52 -8.87 9.98
CA THR A 44 2.06 -8.83 10.21
C THR A 44 1.41 -7.84 9.26
N ALA A 45 0.38 -8.26 8.52
CA ALA A 45 -0.44 -7.36 7.70
C ALA A 45 -1.79 -7.08 8.37
N ALA A 46 -2.13 -5.81 8.55
CA ALA A 46 -3.38 -5.34 9.11
C ALA A 46 -4.09 -4.42 8.12
N LEU A 47 -5.21 -4.88 7.58
CA LEU A 47 -6.03 -4.07 6.69
C LEU A 47 -6.59 -2.85 7.43
N LEU A 48 -6.38 -1.66 6.86
CA LEU A 48 -6.98 -0.44 7.35
C LEU A 48 -8.34 -0.24 6.67
N SER A 49 -9.34 0.18 7.46
CA SER A 49 -10.66 0.53 6.94
C SER A 49 -10.66 1.83 6.12
N ASN A 50 -9.52 2.54 6.10
CA ASN A 50 -9.35 3.77 5.36
C ASN A 50 -9.26 3.48 3.86
N ARG A 51 -10.13 4.12 3.07
CA ARG A 51 -10.08 4.03 1.61
C ARG A 51 -9.30 5.21 1.05
N LEU A 52 -8.46 4.94 0.06
CA LEU A 52 -7.82 5.99 -0.73
C LEU A 52 -8.89 6.75 -1.51
N LYS A 53 -8.71 8.07 -1.61
CA LYS A 53 -9.58 8.89 -2.45
C LYS A 53 -9.34 8.53 -3.92
N PRO A 54 -10.34 8.68 -4.80
CA PRO A 54 -10.18 8.44 -6.24
C PRO A 54 -8.97 9.16 -6.84
N ALA A 55 -8.75 10.42 -6.44
CA ALA A 55 -7.59 11.20 -6.89
C ALA A 55 -6.23 10.57 -6.50
N GLU A 56 -6.12 9.95 -5.32
CA GLU A 56 -4.91 9.25 -4.88
C GLU A 56 -4.73 7.93 -5.65
N VAL A 57 -5.83 7.24 -5.93
CA VAL A 57 -5.84 6.01 -6.74
C VAL A 57 -5.35 6.28 -8.15
N GLU A 58 -5.86 7.36 -8.77
CA GLU A 58 -5.43 7.82 -10.10
C GLU A 58 -3.98 8.27 -10.11
N ALA A 59 -3.52 8.96 -9.06
CA ALA A 59 -2.11 9.35 -8.91
C ALA A 59 -1.18 8.14 -8.75
N LEU A 60 -1.65 7.06 -8.10
CA LEU A 60 -0.90 5.82 -7.93
C LEU A 60 -0.86 4.97 -9.20
N ASN A 61 -1.86 5.11 -10.08
CA ASN A 61 -1.99 4.42 -11.38
C ASN A 61 -1.68 2.91 -11.29
N MET A 62 -2.17 2.26 -10.23
CA MET A 62 -1.91 0.85 -9.96
C MET A 62 -2.86 -0.06 -10.73
N LYS A 63 -2.33 -1.20 -11.19
CA LYS A 63 -3.13 -2.24 -11.84
C LYS A 63 -3.79 -3.16 -10.83
N ALA A 64 -4.93 -3.75 -11.21
CA ALA A 64 -5.59 -4.77 -10.38
C ALA A 64 -4.64 -5.94 -10.11
N GLY A 65 -4.55 -6.37 -8.84
CA GLY A 65 -3.62 -7.38 -8.36
C GLY A 65 -2.21 -6.86 -8.06
N GLU A 66 -1.95 -5.57 -8.25
CA GLU A 66 -0.66 -4.99 -7.89
C GLU A 66 -0.64 -4.60 -6.41
N VAL A 67 0.48 -4.91 -5.75
CA VAL A 67 0.75 -4.52 -4.37
C VAL A 67 1.96 -3.60 -4.38
N ARG A 68 1.87 -2.48 -3.67
CA ARG A 68 2.96 -1.51 -3.57
C ARG A 68 3.12 -1.02 -2.15
N GLU A 69 4.37 -0.92 -1.71
CA GLU A 69 4.70 -0.22 -0.48
C GLU A 69 4.48 1.29 -0.69
N LEU A 70 3.61 1.88 0.12
CA LEU A 70 3.56 3.32 0.34
C LEU A 70 4.59 3.63 1.43
N THR A 71 5.88 3.55 1.08
CA THR A 71 6.88 4.20 1.90
C THR A 71 6.43 5.65 1.93
N LEU A 72 6.11 6.18 3.11
CA LEU A 72 6.22 7.62 3.35
C LEU A 72 7.71 7.92 3.25
N ASN A 73 8.25 7.82 2.03
CA ASN A 73 9.52 8.38 1.69
C ASN A 73 9.25 9.86 1.86
N ARG A 74 9.51 10.33 3.08
CA ARG A 74 9.70 11.73 3.39
C ARG A 74 10.78 12.14 2.41
N GLN A 75 10.36 12.54 1.21
CA GLN A 75 11.20 13.20 0.25
C GLN A 75 11.62 14.45 1.01
N VAL A 76 12.74 14.37 1.71
CA VAL A 76 13.56 15.52 1.99
C VAL A 76 13.86 16.06 0.60
N PRO A 77 13.30 17.21 0.19
CA PRO A 77 13.75 17.82 -1.04
C PRO A 77 15.25 18.02 -0.87
N LYS A 78 16.07 17.39 -1.72
CA LYS A 78 17.49 17.73 -1.83
C LYS A 78 17.53 19.25 -1.99
N PRO A 79 18.19 20.02 -1.10
CA PRO A 79 18.37 21.43 -1.37
C PRO A 79 19.12 21.52 -2.69
N ARG A 80 18.51 22.17 -3.69
CA ARG A 80 19.22 22.58 -4.88
C ARG A 80 20.34 23.50 -4.40
N ALA A 81 21.57 22.99 -4.38
CA ALA A 81 22.74 23.83 -4.22
C ALA A 81 22.79 24.75 -5.44
N ASN A 82 22.70 26.05 -5.18
CA ASN A 82 22.91 27.14 -6.13
C ASN A 82 24.25 27.77 -5.85
#